data_AF-A0A1J5RNT7-F1
#
_entry.id   AF-A0A1J5RNT7-F1
#
_cell.length_a   1.000
_cell.length_b   1.000
_cell.length_c   1.000
_cell.angle_alpha   90.00
_cell.angle_beta   90.00
_cell.angle_gamma   90.00
#
_symmetry.space_group_name_H-M   'P 1'
#
loop_
_entity.id
_entity.type
_entity.pdbx_description
1 polymer ?
#
loop_
_entity_poly.entity_id
_entity_poly.type
_entity_poly.pdbx_seq_one_letter_code
_entity_poly.pdbx_strand_id
1 'polypeptide(L)'
;MTGIADWLSAFPLQPATEAVEALQQGWSELAARPRPDFNPSTKEDGLTKRLKIYVENHIARKRGLLGMWAAEDIIGEIDPVTGVLTEERRTDIVYGWNSDVQTMKLVFEFKRLGRQKRHRDHYLRTEGLCRFVTGIYSRHQAVAAMVGVLLDPEEEIVPRIRDALGDTGLATMLRLRPTSTGEPYARPSPLFAAADFDTEHERDPALAPSHGTIRVSHFFFAFGYPTSTLKPKKRKATT
;
A
#
# COMPACT_ATOMS: atom_id res chain seq x y z
N MET A 1 -11.23 -24.79 13.28
CA MET A 1 -10.35 -23.60 13.37
C MET A 1 -9.22 -23.73 12.34
N THR A 2 -9.56 -23.70 11.05
CA THR A 2 -8.65 -24.04 9.93
C THR A 2 -8.39 -22.86 8.99
N GLY A 3 -8.75 -21.62 9.38
CA GLY A 3 -8.94 -20.54 8.41
C GLY A 3 -7.77 -19.60 8.11
N ILE A 4 -6.81 -19.38 9.03
CA ILE A 4 -5.77 -18.34 8.84
C ILE A 4 -4.41 -18.94 8.44
N ALA A 5 -4.04 -20.11 8.97
CA ALA A 5 -2.76 -20.75 8.69
C ALA A 5 -2.70 -21.41 7.29
N ASP A 6 -3.86 -21.80 6.76
CA ASP A 6 -3.93 -22.66 5.57
C ASP A 6 -3.76 -21.86 4.27
N TRP A 7 -4.43 -20.71 4.13
CA TRP A 7 -4.27 -19.87 2.93
C TRP A 7 -2.90 -19.21 2.85
N LEU A 8 -2.31 -18.84 3.99
CA LEU A 8 -0.98 -18.23 4.02
C LEU A 8 0.08 -19.19 3.46
N SER A 9 -0.10 -20.50 3.71
CA SER A 9 0.76 -21.55 3.17
C SER A 9 0.59 -21.72 1.65
N ALA A 10 -0.55 -21.33 1.09
CA ALA A 10 -0.83 -21.35 -0.35
C ALA A 10 -0.48 -20.03 -1.06
N PHE A 11 -0.19 -18.95 -0.32
CA PHE A 11 0.19 -17.67 -0.90
C PHE A 11 1.68 -17.70 -1.33
N PRO A 12 2.06 -17.16 -2.52
CA PRO A 12 3.45 -17.10 -2.94
C PRO A 12 4.23 -16.03 -2.17
N LEU A 13 4.47 -16.31 -0.89
CA LEU A 13 5.05 -15.37 0.07
C LEU A 13 6.46 -14.95 -0.34
N GLN A 14 7.29 -15.86 -0.87
CA GLN A 14 8.65 -15.52 -1.27
C GLN A 14 8.67 -14.53 -2.44
N PRO A 15 8.00 -14.75 -3.60
CA PRO A 15 7.90 -13.75 -4.65
C PRO A 15 7.29 -12.41 -4.17
N ALA A 16 6.30 -12.46 -3.27
CA ALA A 16 5.71 -11.25 -2.69
C ALA A 16 6.72 -10.47 -1.84
N THR A 17 7.48 -11.18 -1.01
CA THR A 17 8.51 -10.61 -0.12
C THR A 17 9.60 -9.94 -0.95
N GLU A 18 10.12 -10.63 -1.97
CA GLU A 18 11.14 -10.05 -2.85
C GLU A 18 10.63 -8.79 -3.57
N ALA A 19 9.36 -8.77 -4.00
CA ALA A 19 8.76 -7.58 -4.61
C ALA A 19 8.68 -6.40 -3.63
N VAL A 20 8.26 -6.67 -2.38
CA VAL A 20 8.24 -5.67 -1.30
C VAL A 20 9.65 -5.13 -1.03
N GLU A 21 10.64 -6.01 -0.89
CA GLU A 21 12.02 -5.60 -0.63
C GLU A 21 12.63 -4.83 -1.80
N ALA A 22 12.33 -5.21 -3.04
CA ALA A 22 12.75 -4.48 -4.23
C ALA A 22 12.19 -3.05 -4.24
N LEU A 23 10.90 -2.90 -3.89
CA LEU A 23 10.24 -1.60 -3.79
C LEU A 23 10.84 -0.74 -2.67
N GLN A 24 11.08 -1.33 -1.50
CA GLN A 24 11.71 -0.65 -0.36
C GLN A 24 13.12 -0.19 -0.70
N GLN A 25 13.94 -1.05 -1.30
CA GLN A 25 15.29 -0.69 -1.75
C GLN A 25 15.23 0.44 -2.79
N GLY A 26 14.33 0.34 -3.77
CA GLY A 26 14.16 1.36 -4.79
C GLY A 26 13.78 2.71 -4.22
N TRP A 27 12.90 2.72 -3.22
CA TRP A 27 12.57 3.93 -2.50
C TRP A 27 13.78 4.48 -1.76
N SER A 28 14.47 3.67 -0.95
CA SER A 28 15.63 4.10 -0.17
C SER A 28 16.73 4.70 -1.06
N GLU A 29 17.03 4.09 -2.20
CA GLU A 29 18.08 4.58 -3.13
C GLU A 29 17.68 5.88 -3.87
N LEU A 30 16.42 5.99 -4.29
CA LEU A 30 15.92 7.21 -4.93
C LEU A 30 15.78 8.36 -3.93
N ALA A 31 15.29 8.07 -2.72
CA ALA A 31 14.99 9.03 -1.68
C ALA A 31 16.18 9.39 -0.77
N ALA A 32 17.35 8.79 -0.96
CA ALA A 32 18.55 9.04 -0.15
C ALA A 32 19.00 10.51 -0.15
N ARG A 33 18.68 11.27 -1.20
CA ARG A 33 18.97 12.70 -1.33
C ARG A 33 17.93 13.40 -2.21
N PRO A 34 17.73 14.72 -2.08
CA PRO A 34 16.78 15.43 -2.94
C PRO A 34 17.13 15.28 -4.42
N ARG A 35 16.14 14.90 -5.23
CA ARG A 35 16.25 14.87 -6.69
C ARG A 35 15.19 15.79 -7.29
N PRO A 36 15.46 16.49 -8.42
CA PRO A 36 14.52 17.45 -9.01
C PRO A 36 13.10 16.90 -9.18
N ASP A 37 13.00 15.64 -9.59
CA ASP A 37 11.71 15.00 -9.84
C ASP A 37 11.34 13.89 -8.84
N PHE A 38 12.15 13.66 -7.80
CA PHE A 38 11.87 12.67 -6.78
C PHE A 38 12.18 13.26 -5.41
N ASN A 39 11.22 14.01 -4.89
CA ASN A 39 11.32 14.75 -3.63
C ASN A 39 9.91 14.99 -3.03
N PRO A 40 9.78 15.56 -1.82
CA PRO A 40 8.50 15.77 -1.17
C PRO A 40 7.51 16.65 -1.94
N SER A 41 7.98 17.48 -2.88
CA SER A 41 7.09 18.30 -3.72
C SER A 41 6.56 17.55 -4.95
N THR A 42 7.18 16.44 -5.36
CA THR A 42 6.73 15.61 -6.49
C THR A 42 5.39 14.96 -6.19
N LYS A 43 4.38 15.14 -7.05
CA LYS A 43 3.07 14.49 -6.92
C LYS A 43 3.19 12.96 -6.83
N GLU A 44 2.17 12.34 -6.21
CA GLU A 44 2.11 10.89 -5.93
C GLU A 44 2.33 10.04 -7.18
N ASP A 45 1.57 10.29 -8.24
CA ASP A 45 1.70 9.67 -9.56
C ASP A 45 3.12 9.81 -10.15
N GLY A 46 3.73 10.98 -9.98
CA GLY A 46 5.10 11.25 -10.40
C GLY A 46 6.15 10.47 -9.61
N LEU A 47 5.91 10.21 -8.32
CA LEU A 47 6.77 9.41 -7.45
C LEU A 47 6.63 7.92 -7.79
N THR A 48 5.41 7.40 -7.84
CA THR A 48 5.14 5.96 -8.07
C THR A 48 5.61 5.51 -9.44
N LYS A 49 5.37 6.31 -10.49
CA LYS A 49 5.89 6.04 -11.84
C LYS A 49 7.42 5.92 -11.88
N ARG A 50 8.13 6.86 -11.25
CA ARG A 50 9.60 6.85 -11.20
C ARG A 50 10.14 5.70 -10.37
N LEU A 51 9.50 5.43 -9.23
CA LEU A 51 9.84 4.29 -8.38
C LEU A 51 9.70 2.97 -9.15
N LYS A 52 8.57 2.74 -9.80
CA LYS A 52 8.32 1.55 -10.61
C LYS A 52 9.39 1.36 -11.68
N ILE A 53 9.64 2.39 -12.49
CA ILE A 53 10.65 2.35 -13.56
C ILE A 53 12.03 2.02 -12.98
N TYR A 54 12.38 2.62 -11.84
CA TYR A 54 13.67 2.38 -11.21
C TYR A 54 13.81 0.95 -10.70
N VAL A 55 12.79 0.45 -9.99
CA VAL A 55 12.75 -0.91 -9.46
C VAL A 55 12.85 -1.92 -10.59
N GLU A 56 12.03 -1.79 -11.63
CA GLU A 56 12.02 -2.69 -12.79
C GLU A 56 13.37 -2.73 -13.51
N ASN A 57 13.98 -1.56 -13.76
CA ASN A 57 15.20 -1.48 -14.57
C ASN A 57 16.49 -1.78 -13.79
N HIS A 58 16.53 -1.50 -12.49
CA HIS A 58 17.78 -1.47 -11.73
C HIS A 58 17.86 -2.43 -10.55
N ILE A 59 16.71 -2.89 -10.02
CA ILE A 59 16.66 -3.69 -8.79
C ILE A 59 16.07 -5.07 -9.04
N ALA A 60 14.88 -5.15 -9.64
CA ALA A 60 14.10 -6.38 -9.78
C ALA A 60 14.93 -7.53 -10.39
N ARG A 61 15.62 -7.27 -11.51
CA ARG A 61 16.48 -8.27 -12.16
C ARG A 61 17.62 -8.76 -11.27
N LYS A 62 18.23 -7.88 -10.47
CA LYS A 62 19.32 -8.26 -9.54
C LYS A 62 18.83 -9.12 -8.38
N ARG A 63 17.54 -9.01 -8.05
CA ARG A 63 16.85 -9.82 -7.04
C ARG A 63 16.15 -11.05 -7.61
N GLY A 64 16.33 -11.35 -8.90
CA GLY A 64 15.69 -12.50 -9.55
C GLY A 64 14.17 -12.37 -9.71
N LEU A 65 13.62 -11.16 -9.62
CA LEU A 65 12.20 -10.90 -9.88
C LEU A 65 11.94 -10.88 -11.38
N LEU A 66 11.28 -11.93 -11.87
CA LEU A 66 10.93 -12.12 -13.29
C LEU A 66 9.46 -11.81 -13.61
N GLY A 67 8.68 -11.40 -12.61
CA GLY A 67 7.30 -10.97 -12.80
C GLY A 67 7.18 -9.62 -13.52
N MET A 68 5.94 -9.23 -13.79
CA MET A 68 5.61 -7.99 -14.49
C MET A 68 5.35 -6.86 -13.49
N TRP A 69 5.96 -5.70 -13.74
CA TRP A 69 5.68 -4.48 -13.01
C TRP A 69 4.80 -3.56 -13.84
N ALA A 70 3.73 -3.04 -13.25
CA ALA A 70 2.89 -2.00 -13.84
C ALA A 70 2.85 -0.78 -12.91
N ALA A 71 2.75 0.40 -13.50
CA ALA A 71 2.35 1.61 -12.80
C ALA A 71 1.11 2.15 -13.50
N GLU A 72 0.19 2.76 -12.74
CA GLU A 72 -1.05 3.31 -13.30
C GLU A 72 -1.91 2.24 -14.00
N ASP A 73 -1.96 1.01 -13.46
CA ASP A 73 -2.71 -0.10 -14.07
C ASP A 73 -4.22 0.17 -14.00
N ILE A 74 -4.87 0.15 -15.16
CA ILE A 74 -6.31 0.38 -15.30
C ILE A 74 -7.03 -0.96 -15.05
N ILE A 75 -7.88 -0.97 -14.03
CA ILE A 75 -8.73 -2.10 -13.68
C ILE A 75 -10.19 -1.70 -13.83
N GLY A 76 -11.04 -2.63 -14.23
CA GLY A 76 -12.44 -2.32 -14.47
C GLY A 76 -13.29 -3.54 -14.78
N GLU A 77 -14.58 -3.29 -14.89
CA GLU A 77 -15.59 -4.27 -15.30
C GLU A 77 -16.23 -3.83 -16.61
N ILE A 78 -16.35 -4.76 -17.53
CA ILE A 78 -17.08 -4.56 -18.78
C ILE A 78 -18.22 -5.59 -18.80
N ASP A 79 -19.43 -5.14 -19.09
CA ASP A 79 -20.52 -6.04 -19.41
C ASP A 79 -20.17 -6.79 -20.72
N PRO A 80 -19.99 -8.11 -20.69
CA PRO A 80 -19.53 -8.88 -21.84
C PRO A 80 -20.56 -8.92 -22.99
N VAL A 81 -21.82 -8.61 -22.71
CA VAL A 81 -22.89 -8.60 -23.72
C VAL A 81 -22.96 -7.25 -24.42
N THR A 82 -22.88 -6.15 -23.67
CA THR A 82 -23.07 -4.79 -24.23
C THR A 82 -21.76 -4.06 -24.53
N GLY A 83 -20.64 -4.51 -23.98
CA GLY A 83 -19.34 -3.83 -24.06
C GLY A 83 -19.26 -2.55 -23.21
N VAL A 84 -20.26 -2.27 -22.38
CA VAL A 84 -20.29 -1.08 -21.53
C VAL A 84 -19.35 -1.26 -20.35
N LEU A 85 -18.47 -0.28 -20.15
CA LEU A 85 -17.61 -0.17 -18.97
C LEU A 85 -18.46 0.23 -17.76
N THR A 86 -18.62 -0.67 -16.80
CA THR A 86 -19.45 -0.47 -15.60
C THR A 86 -18.64 0.05 -14.42
N GLU A 87 -17.33 -0.22 -14.39
CA GLU A 87 -16.41 0.36 -13.41
C GLU A 87 -15.00 0.51 -14.01
N GLU A 88 -14.29 1.58 -13.63
CA GLU A 88 -12.89 1.81 -13.99
C GLU A 88 -12.14 2.48 -12.82
N ARG A 89 -10.94 1.99 -12.52
CA ARG A 89 -10.02 2.53 -11.52
C ARG A 89 -8.57 2.41 -12.00
N ARG A 90 -7.67 3.15 -11.35
CA ARG A 90 -6.24 3.17 -11.65
C ARG A 90 -5.42 2.91 -10.39
N THR A 91 -4.71 1.81 -10.34
CA THR A 91 -3.82 1.48 -9.21
C THR A 91 -2.45 2.14 -9.36
N ASP A 92 -1.73 2.38 -8.26
CA ASP A 92 -0.44 3.06 -8.33
C ASP A 92 0.68 2.17 -8.88
N ILE A 93 1.00 1.06 -8.19
CA ILE A 93 2.00 0.08 -8.65
C ILE A 93 1.44 -1.33 -8.45
N VAL A 94 1.67 -2.21 -9.42
CA VAL A 94 1.33 -3.63 -9.34
C VAL A 94 2.56 -4.46 -9.66
N TYR A 95 2.79 -5.50 -8.86
CA TYR A 95 3.67 -6.61 -9.22
C TYR A 95 2.83 -7.85 -9.50
N GLY A 96 2.81 -8.28 -10.76
CA GLY A 96 2.19 -9.52 -11.21
C GLY A 96 3.21 -10.63 -11.30
N TRP A 97 2.89 -11.80 -10.76
CA TRP A 97 3.72 -12.99 -10.86
C TRP A 97 2.85 -14.23 -11.00
N ASN A 98 3.32 -15.21 -11.76
CA ASN A 98 2.65 -16.49 -11.90
C ASN A 98 3.64 -17.63 -12.05
N SER A 99 3.14 -18.82 -11.78
CA SER A 99 3.76 -20.12 -12.05
C SER A 99 2.70 -21.06 -12.60
N ASP A 100 3.08 -22.32 -12.87
CA ASP A 100 2.16 -23.35 -13.36
C ASP A 100 1.00 -23.65 -12.38
N VAL A 101 1.16 -23.30 -11.10
CA VAL A 101 0.22 -23.67 -10.04
C VAL A 101 -0.51 -22.49 -9.40
N GLN A 102 -0.02 -21.27 -9.56
CA GLN A 102 -0.59 -20.09 -8.88
C GLN A 102 -0.29 -18.79 -9.61
N THR A 103 -1.20 -17.82 -9.44
CA THR A 103 -1.02 -16.44 -9.89
C THR A 103 -1.15 -15.49 -8.70
N MET A 104 -0.43 -14.38 -8.75
CA MET A 104 -0.45 -13.33 -7.74
C MET A 104 -0.41 -11.97 -8.43
N LYS A 105 -1.24 -11.05 -7.95
CA LYS A 105 -1.11 -9.62 -8.19
C LYS A 105 -0.98 -8.91 -6.85
N LEU A 106 0.22 -8.39 -6.56
CA LEU A 106 0.44 -7.58 -5.38
C LEU A 106 0.30 -6.10 -5.76
N VAL A 107 -0.80 -5.49 -5.32
CA VAL A 107 -1.08 -4.07 -5.55
C VAL A 107 -0.52 -3.25 -4.40
N PHE A 108 0.22 -2.21 -4.74
CA PHE A 108 0.73 -1.20 -3.83
C PHE A 108 0.00 0.11 -4.10
N GLU A 109 -0.88 0.52 -3.18
CA GLU A 109 -1.55 1.83 -3.23
C GLU A 109 -0.76 2.82 -2.39
N PHE A 110 -0.39 3.95 -2.98
CA PHE A 110 0.40 4.98 -2.34
C PHE A 110 -0.48 6.12 -1.86
N LYS A 111 -0.12 6.70 -0.72
CA LYS A 111 -0.70 7.95 -0.23
C LYS A 111 0.35 8.84 0.38
N ARG A 112 0.37 10.10 -0.04
CA ARG A 112 1.18 11.14 0.60
C ARG A 112 0.64 11.49 1.98
N LEU A 113 1.48 11.32 3.00
CA LEU A 113 1.14 11.46 4.41
C LEU A 113 1.86 12.64 5.07
N GLY A 114 1.10 13.47 5.77
CA GLY A 114 1.63 14.50 6.65
C GLY A 114 0.76 14.64 7.89
N ARG A 115 1.10 15.57 8.76
CA ARG A 115 0.46 15.77 10.09
C ARG A 115 -1.04 16.05 10.05
N GLN A 116 -1.54 16.52 8.91
CA GLN A 116 -2.92 16.98 8.76
C GLN A 116 -3.91 15.81 8.73
N LYS A 117 -5.02 15.94 9.46
CA LYS A 117 -6.10 14.92 9.51
C LYS A 117 -6.55 14.47 8.12
N ARG A 118 -6.66 15.41 7.16
CA ARG A 118 -7.06 15.09 5.78
C ARG A 118 -6.14 14.07 5.09
N HIS A 119 -4.84 14.07 5.38
CA HIS A 119 -3.91 13.09 4.80
C HIS A 119 -4.17 11.69 5.39
N ARG A 120 -4.42 11.61 6.70
CA ARG A 120 -4.84 10.37 7.35
C ARG A 120 -6.19 9.86 6.82
N ASP A 121 -7.16 10.75 6.64
CA ASP A 121 -8.46 10.38 6.07
C ASP A 121 -8.30 9.87 4.62
N HIS A 122 -7.45 10.51 3.81
CA HIS A 122 -7.12 10.04 2.46
C HIS A 122 -6.47 8.65 2.50
N TYR A 123 -5.62 8.38 3.49
CA TYR A 123 -4.99 7.08 3.67
C TYR A 123 -5.95 5.97 4.11
N LEU A 124 -6.85 6.25 5.06
CA LEU A 124 -7.66 5.20 5.70
C LEU A 124 -9.06 5.04 5.12
N ARG A 125 -9.63 6.04 4.43
CA ARG A 125 -11.04 6.03 4.02
C ARG A 125 -11.18 5.67 2.54
N THR A 126 -12.23 6.19 1.90
CA THR A 126 -12.69 5.88 0.54
C THR A 126 -11.62 6.04 -0.54
N GLU A 127 -10.68 6.96 -0.33
CA GLU A 127 -9.63 7.25 -1.29
C GLU A 127 -8.33 6.44 -1.06
N GLY A 128 -8.26 5.62 -0.03
CA GLY A 128 -7.07 4.83 0.33
C GLY A 128 -7.45 3.39 0.67
N LEU A 129 -7.23 2.97 1.92
CA LEU A 129 -7.41 1.59 2.37
C LEU A 129 -8.78 0.99 2.00
N CYS A 130 -9.87 1.78 2.03
CA CYS A 130 -11.21 1.29 1.70
C CYS A 130 -11.34 0.82 0.24
N ARG A 131 -10.45 1.27 -0.67
CA ARG A 131 -10.39 0.79 -2.06
C ARG A 131 -10.11 -0.71 -2.15
N PHE A 132 -9.37 -1.28 -1.19
CA PHE A 132 -9.13 -2.73 -1.09
C PHE A 132 -10.27 -3.49 -0.43
N VAL A 133 -11.09 -2.82 0.39
CA VAL A 133 -12.14 -3.46 1.18
C VAL A 133 -13.41 -3.57 0.36
N THR A 134 -13.99 -2.44 0.00
CA THR A 134 -15.27 -2.36 -0.73
C THR A 134 -15.09 -2.06 -2.21
N GLY A 135 -13.90 -1.61 -2.63
CA GLY A 135 -13.58 -1.36 -4.02
C GLY A 135 -12.99 -2.58 -4.74
N ILE A 136 -12.71 -2.40 -6.03
CA ILE A 136 -12.18 -3.44 -6.91
C ILE A 136 -10.66 -3.65 -6.84
N TYR A 137 -9.96 -2.90 -5.98
CA TYR A 137 -8.51 -3.08 -5.84
C TYR A 137 -8.21 -4.47 -5.28
N SER A 138 -7.16 -5.10 -5.81
CA SER A 138 -6.71 -6.45 -5.40
C SER A 138 -7.84 -7.48 -5.41
N ARG A 139 -8.75 -7.44 -6.39
CA ARG A 139 -9.85 -8.40 -6.45
C ARG A 139 -9.34 -9.84 -6.51
N HIS A 140 -9.95 -10.71 -5.69
CA HIS A 140 -9.59 -12.11 -5.52
C HIS A 140 -8.15 -12.36 -5.03
N GLN A 141 -7.44 -11.30 -4.61
CA GLN A 141 -6.12 -11.43 -4.01
C GLN A 141 -6.23 -11.48 -2.49
N ALA A 142 -5.38 -12.30 -1.89
CA ALA A 142 -5.31 -12.45 -0.44
C ALA A 142 -4.55 -11.33 0.27
N VAL A 143 -3.64 -10.67 -0.46
CA VAL A 143 -2.71 -9.68 0.11
C VAL A 143 -2.65 -8.43 -0.78
N ALA A 144 -2.59 -7.26 -0.14
CA ALA A 144 -2.29 -5.98 -0.76
C ALA A 144 -1.36 -5.15 0.13
N ALA A 145 -0.87 -4.02 -0.40
CA ALA A 145 0.00 -3.11 0.33
C ALA A 145 -0.53 -1.67 0.28
N MET A 146 -0.63 -1.03 1.44
CA MET A 146 -0.83 0.42 1.57
C MET A 146 0.50 1.09 1.94
N VAL A 147 0.95 2.02 1.11
CA VAL A 147 2.25 2.69 1.25
C VAL A 147 2.06 4.16 1.55
N GLY A 148 2.51 4.59 2.73
CA GLY A 148 2.47 5.97 3.19
C GLY A 148 3.77 6.71 2.89
N VAL A 149 3.76 7.65 1.95
CA VAL A 149 4.93 8.52 1.69
C VAL A 149 4.97 9.64 2.72
N LEU A 150 5.94 9.60 3.63
CA LEU A 150 6.03 10.54 4.74
C LEU A 150 6.56 11.91 4.27
N LEU A 151 5.80 12.96 4.56
CA LEU A 151 6.15 14.37 4.29
C LEU A 151 6.56 15.14 5.55
N ASP A 152 6.35 14.52 6.72
CA ASP A 152 6.73 14.99 8.05
C ASP A 152 7.38 13.82 8.82
N PRO A 153 8.02 14.03 9.99
CA PRO A 153 8.62 12.97 10.79
C PRO A 153 7.63 11.85 11.13
N GLU A 154 8.12 10.61 11.10
CA GLU A 154 7.33 9.40 11.25
C GLU A 154 6.57 9.35 12.58
N GLU A 155 7.24 9.75 13.66
CA GLU A 155 6.73 9.78 15.02
C GLU A 155 5.51 10.71 15.19
N GLU A 156 5.31 11.64 14.26
CA GLU A 156 4.16 12.56 14.27
C GLU A 156 3.00 12.10 13.39
N ILE A 157 3.24 11.12 12.50
CA ILE A 157 2.28 10.63 11.51
C ILE A 157 1.76 9.24 11.90
N VAL A 158 2.65 8.26 12.00
CA VAL A 158 2.31 6.83 12.05
C VAL A 158 1.50 6.46 13.30
N PRO A 159 1.83 6.94 14.51
CA PRO A 159 1.01 6.66 15.69
C PRO A 159 -0.45 7.06 15.50
N ARG A 160 -0.71 8.22 14.89
CA ARG A 160 -2.08 8.73 14.66
C ARG A 160 -2.87 7.90 13.64
N ILE A 161 -2.19 7.19 12.73
CA ILE A 161 -2.83 6.25 11.81
C ILE A 161 -3.27 5.02 12.58
N ARG A 162 -2.38 4.48 13.41
CA ARG A 162 -2.66 3.33 14.27
C ARG A 162 -3.79 3.62 15.25
N ASP A 163 -3.76 4.76 15.93
CA ASP A 163 -4.82 5.18 16.86
C ASP A 163 -6.18 5.28 16.16
N ALA A 164 -6.21 5.78 14.92
CA ALA A 164 -7.45 5.91 14.17
C ALA A 164 -8.08 4.56 13.82
N LEU A 165 -7.30 3.48 13.66
CA LEU A 165 -7.83 2.14 13.42
C LEU A 165 -8.59 1.57 14.63
N GLY A 166 -8.37 2.12 15.83
CA GLY A 166 -9.14 1.80 17.03
C GLY A 166 -10.52 2.49 17.11
N ASP A 167 -10.83 3.42 16.20
CA ASP A 167 -12.14 4.06 16.14
C ASP A 167 -13.20 3.09 15.60
N THR A 168 -14.26 2.85 16.36
CA THR A 168 -15.33 1.89 16.00
C THR A 168 -15.99 2.21 14.67
N GLY A 169 -16.21 3.50 14.37
CA GLY A 169 -16.84 3.92 13.12
C GLY A 169 -15.95 3.62 11.91
N LEU A 170 -14.65 3.90 12.02
CA LEU A 170 -13.68 3.57 11.00
C LEU A 170 -13.50 2.05 10.85
N ALA A 171 -13.38 1.31 11.95
CA ALA A 171 -13.26 -0.14 11.93
C ALA A 171 -14.46 -0.81 11.24
N THR A 172 -15.68 -0.31 11.51
CA THR A 172 -16.90 -0.78 10.85
C THR A 172 -16.88 -0.48 9.35
N MET A 173 -16.52 0.75 8.95
CA MET A 173 -16.38 1.13 7.54
C MET A 173 -15.37 0.26 6.81
N LEU A 174 -14.27 -0.08 7.48
CA LEU A 174 -13.19 -0.91 6.95
C LEU A 174 -13.47 -2.41 7.06
N ARG A 175 -14.61 -2.83 7.63
CA ARG A 175 -14.93 -4.24 7.91
C ARG A 175 -13.75 -4.98 8.57
N LEU A 176 -13.14 -4.28 9.52
CA LEU A 176 -11.88 -4.70 10.12
C LEU A 176 -12.11 -5.93 10.99
N ARG A 177 -11.32 -6.98 10.76
CA ARG A 177 -11.28 -8.15 11.64
C ARG A 177 -10.23 -7.91 12.71
N PRO A 178 -10.61 -7.94 14.00
CA PRO A 178 -9.63 -7.87 15.07
C PRO A 178 -8.73 -9.12 15.03
N THR A 179 -7.51 -8.95 15.50
CA THR A 179 -6.57 -10.05 15.74
C THR A 179 -7.11 -11.00 16.81
N SER A 180 -6.43 -12.14 16.99
CA SER A 180 -6.77 -13.11 18.05
C SER A 180 -6.74 -12.51 19.48
N THR A 181 -6.02 -11.40 19.70
CA THR A 181 -5.96 -10.68 20.97
C THR A 181 -6.96 -9.52 21.05
N GLY A 182 -7.81 -9.33 20.05
CA GLY A 182 -8.80 -8.24 20.00
C GLY A 182 -8.27 -6.91 19.43
N GLU A 183 -6.98 -6.83 19.08
CA GLU A 183 -6.36 -5.61 18.53
C GLU A 183 -6.80 -5.36 17.08
N PRO A 184 -6.90 -4.09 16.63
CA PRO A 184 -7.35 -3.74 15.28
C PRO A 184 -6.34 -4.10 14.17
N TYR A 185 -5.07 -4.33 14.50
CA TYR A 185 -4.02 -4.69 13.56
C TYR A 185 -2.97 -5.58 14.23
N ALA A 186 -2.22 -6.35 13.43
CA ALA A 186 -1.10 -7.15 13.89
C ALA A 186 0.21 -6.36 13.74
N ARG A 187 0.96 -6.22 14.84
CA ARG A 187 2.27 -5.57 14.89
C ARG A 187 3.23 -6.36 15.80
N PRO A 188 4.43 -6.76 15.34
CA PRO A 188 4.98 -6.57 14.00
C PRO A 188 4.16 -7.29 12.91
N SER A 189 4.33 -6.90 11.65
CA SER A 189 3.67 -7.57 10.52
C SER A 189 4.08 -9.05 10.47
N PRO A 190 3.13 -10.01 10.51
CA PRO A 190 3.41 -11.42 10.24
C PRO A 190 3.74 -11.74 8.78
N LEU A 191 3.42 -10.86 7.82
CA LEU A 191 3.65 -11.10 6.40
C LEU A 191 5.02 -10.62 5.93
N PHE A 192 5.31 -9.34 6.12
CA PHE A 192 6.48 -8.69 5.56
C PHE A 192 7.22 -7.95 6.66
N ALA A 193 8.48 -8.33 6.91
CA ALA A 193 9.28 -7.69 7.95
C ALA A 193 9.46 -6.17 7.75
N ALA A 194 9.33 -5.68 6.52
CA ALA A 194 9.41 -4.26 6.18
C ALA A 194 8.13 -3.46 6.46
N ALA A 195 6.99 -4.11 6.73
CA ALA A 195 5.75 -3.43 7.08
C ALA A 195 5.70 -3.08 8.58
N ASP A 196 5.13 -1.93 8.94
CA ASP A 196 4.96 -1.56 10.36
C ASP A 196 3.86 -2.40 11.02
N PHE A 197 2.77 -2.68 10.29
CA PHE A 197 1.66 -3.52 10.75
C PHE A 197 0.83 -4.09 9.59
N ASP A 198 -0.02 -5.07 9.90
CA ASP A 198 -1.02 -5.62 8.98
C ASP A 198 -2.45 -5.44 9.50
N THR A 199 -3.38 -5.12 8.62
CA THR A 199 -4.83 -5.17 8.89
C THR A 199 -5.50 -6.31 8.12
N GLU A 200 -6.56 -6.88 8.68
CA GLU A 200 -7.36 -7.94 8.04
C GLU A 200 -8.78 -7.42 7.84
N HIS A 201 -9.36 -7.61 6.66
CA HIS A 201 -10.66 -7.06 6.29
C HIS A 201 -11.58 -8.12 5.69
N GLU A 202 -12.84 -8.13 6.11
CA GLU A 202 -13.87 -8.92 5.42
C GLU A 202 -14.21 -8.27 4.08
N ARG A 203 -14.31 -9.10 3.03
CA ARG A 203 -14.70 -8.66 1.70
C ARG A 203 -15.98 -9.33 1.26
N ASP A 204 -16.69 -8.63 0.38
CA ASP A 204 -17.79 -9.23 -0.36
C ASP A 204 -17.29 -10.46 -1.14
N PRO A 205 -18.03 -11.59 -1.18
CA PRO A 205 -17.62 -12.78 -1.93
C PRO A 205 -17.28 -12.53 -3.41
N ALA A 206 -17.91 -11.54 -4.05
CA ALA A 206 -17.59 -11.17 -5.43
C ALA A 206 -16.21 -10.50 -5.57
N LEU A 207 -15.64 -10.01 -4.48
CA LEU A 207 -14.35 -9.33 -4.44
C LEU A 207 -13.26 -10.14 -3.73
N ALA A 208 -13.65 -11.02 -2.81
CA ALA A 208 -12.77 -11.75 -1.93
C ALA A 208 -12.02 -12.90 -2.65
N PRO A 209 -10.84 -13.30 -2.15
CA PRO A 209 -10.32 -14.64 -2.41
C PRO A 209 -11.21 -15.70 -1.73
N SER A 210 -10.93 -16.98 -1.99
CA SER A 210 -11.77 -18.11 -1.52
C SER A 210 -12.03 -18.16 0.00
N HIS A 211 -11.14 -17.60 0.82
CA HIS A 211 -11.28 -17.56 2.28
C HIS A 211 -12.00 -16.31 2.82
N GLY A 212 -12.46 -15.40 1.95
CA GLY A 212 -13.38 -14.32 2.30
C GLY A 212 -12.76 -13.02 2.84
N THR A 213 -11.45 -12.97 3.06
CA THR A 213 -10.77 -11.78 3.62
C THR A 213 -9.61 -11.30 2.76
N ILE A 214 -9.15 -10.08 3.02
CA ILE A 214 -7.89 -9.56 2.50
C ILE A 214 -7.02 -9.06 3.65
N ARG A 215 -5.73 -9.36 3.59
CA ARG A 215 -4.74 -8.73 4.45
C ARG A 215 -4.07 -7.58 3.73
N VAL A 216 -3.98 -6.42 4.39
CA VAL A 216 -3.30 -5.25 3.85
C VAL A 216 -2.10 -4.92 4.73
N SER A 217 -0.91 -4.98 4.14
CA SER A 217 0.34 -4.62 4.82
C SER A 217 0.63 -3.14 4.68
N HIS A 218 0.97 -2.50 5.80
CA HIS A 218 1.17 -1.05 5.87
C HIS A 218 2.65 -0.69 5.93
N PHE A 219 3.13 0.00 4.90
CA PHE A 219 4.50 0.48 4.78
C PHE A 219 4.55 2.00 4.91
N PHE A 220 5.61 2.53 5.52
CA PHE A 220 5.83 3.97 5.64
C PHE A 220 7.20 4.34 5.06
N PHE A 221 7.17 5.10 3.97
CA PHE A 221 8.32 5.42 3.14
C PHE A 221 8.77 6.85 3.43
N ALA A 222 9.89 6.99 4.14
CA ALA A 222 10.51 8.27 4.48
C ALA A 222 11.51 8.71 3.41
N PHE A 223 11.68 10.02 3.22
CA PHE A 223 12.86 10.52 2.51
C PHE A 223 14.09 10.43 3.42
N GLY A 224 15.26 10.10 2.87
CA GLY A 224 16.53 9.97 3.61
C GLY A 224 17.12 11.30 4.10
N TYR A 225 16.32 12.36 4.10
CA TYR A 225 16.68 13.72 4.49
C TYR A 225 15.47 14.39 5.14
N PRO A 226 15.66 15.41 5.99
CA PRO A 226 14.56 16.04 6.73
C PRO A 226 13.46 16.61 5.82
N THR A 227 12.21 16.28 6.13
CA THR A 227 11.02 16.79 5.44
C THR A 227 10.05 17.41 6.43
N SER A 228 9.39 18.50 6.03
CA SER A 228 8.34 19.11 6.82
C SER A 228 7.37 19.87 5.92
N THR A 229 6.08 19.69 6.16
CA THR A 229 5.00 20.45 5.56
C THR A 229 4.74 21.78 6.27
N LEU A 230 5.36 22.02 7.44
CA LEU A 230 5.27 23.30 8.14
C LEU A 230 6.01 24.39 7.36
N LYS A 231 5.36 25.54 7.19
CA LYS A 231 6.01 26.70 6.59
C LYS A 231 7.18 27.15 7.49
N PRO A 232 8.38 27.41 6.94
CA PRO A 232 9.46 28.00 7.71
C PRO A 232 9.00 29.35 8.25
N LYS A 233 9.16 29.58 9.56
CA LYS A 233 8.92 30.90 10.15
C LYS A 233 9.89 31.87 9.49
N LYS A 234 9.38 32.93 8.83
CA LYS A 234 10.21 34.06 8.41
C LYS A 234 10.93 34.58 9.66
N ARG A 235 12.26 34.55 9.68
CA ARG A 235 13.03 35.30 10.68
C ARG A 235 12.58 36.76 10.56
N LYS A 236 12.04 37.33 11.63
CA LYS A 236 11.86 38.79 11.71
C LYS A 236 13.24 39.39 11.50
N ALA A 237 13.38 40.24 10.50
CA ALA A 237 14.57 41.06 10.37
C ALA A 237 14.64 41.91 11.65
N THR A 238 15.68 41.68 12.45
CA THR A 238 16.11 42.64 13.46
C THR A 238 16.66 43.83 12.69
N THR A 239 15.85 44.90 12.62
CA THR A 239 16.30 46.25 12.29
C THR A 239 16.92 46.89 13.53
#